data_AF-A0A960TF87-F1
#
_entry.id   AF-A0A960TF87-F1
#
_cell.length_a   1.000
_cell.length_b   1.000
_cell.length_c   1.000
_cell.angle_alpha   90.00
_cell.angle_beta   90.00
_cell.angle_gamma   90.00
#
_symmetry.space_group_name_H-M   'P 1'
#
loop_
_entity.id
_entity.type
_entity.pdbx_description
1 polymer ?
#
loop_
_entity_poly.entity_id
_entity_poly.type
_entity_poly.pdbx_seq_one_letter_code
_entity_poly.pdbx_strand_id
1 'polypeptide(L)'
;MSNSPKTFDRFPLILASSLILLMGLAYYFLFVKKSPEPSYRTPGDTSTIEKIRENMKYLEDEHLLSIKSVSTIEYLRTRLLYHKFENPDSYIEKFQEEILLDFPGERGEALLSLADLYLKFLEFETEMVKNDAYTEYQKWLSIREERKKIFGISLEEKLFPPKKEDKIEKFFLYTKHYCKLNFEESEDTKREHLRKARLEIYGDDFEELYSKESFSRQLELELRIREREMSILSEEERKKIISKIRSDLRKETSIF
;
A
#
# COMPACT_ATOMS: atom_id res chain seq x y z
N MET A 1 -76.76 -8.96 4.31
CA MET A 1 -75.68 -9.90 4.68
C MET A 1 -74.36 -9.24 4.35
N SER A 2 -73.57 -8.98 5.39
CA SER A 2 -72.29 -8.26 5.36
C SER A 2 -71.15 -9.26 5.17
N ASN A 3 -70.21 -8.98 4.26
CA ASN A 3 -68.93 -9.69 4.18
C ASN A 3 -67.81 -8.66 4.35
N SER A 4 -67.41 -8.44 5.61
CA SER A 4 -66.17 -7.73 5.94
C SER A 4 -64.98 -8.66 5.63
N PRO A 5 -63.94 -8.20 4.91
CA PRO A 5 -62.76 -9.01 4.67
C PRO A 5 -62.00 -9.19 5.99
N LYS A 6 -61.85 -10.45 6.41
CA LYS A 6 -60.99 -10.85 7.53
C LYS A 6 -59.59 -10.30 7.26
N THR A 7 -59.18 -9.28 8.02
CA THR A 7 -57.79 -8.89 8.15
C THR A 7 -57.04 -10.10 8.67
N PHE A 8 -56.42 -10.86 7.77
CA PHE A 8 -55.51 -11.93 8.14
C PHE A 8 -54.48 -11.33 9.08
N ASP A 9 -54.41 -11.85 10.29
CA ASP A 9 -53.42 -11.51 11.30
C ASP A 9 -52.01 -11.78 10.74
N ARG A 10 -51.47 -10.78 10.03
CA ARG A 10 -50.07 -10.73 9.60
C ARG A 10 -49.14 -10.42 10.76
N PHE A 11 -49.70 -10.01 11.90
CA PHE A 11 -49.00 -9.69 13.13
C PHE A 11 -48.08 -10.82 13.61
N PRO A 12 -48.54 -12.09 13.76
CA PRO A 12 -47.66 -13.20 14.11
C PRO A 12 -46.57 -13.48 13.08
N LEU A 13 -46.83 -13.26 11.78
CA LEU A 13 -45.82 -13.43 10.73
C LEU A 13 -44.74 -12.34 10.78
N ILE A 14 -45.14 -11.10 11.06
CA ILE A 14 -44.24 -9.95 11.26
C ILE A 14 -43.43 -10.12 12.56
N LEU A 15 -44.04 -10.67 13.61
CA LEU A 15 -43.36 -10.97 14.87
C LEU A 15 -42.34 -12.10 14.68
N ALA A 16 -42.71 -13.17 13.98
CA ALA A 16 -41.81 -14.28 13.71
C ALA A 16 -40.62 -13.85 12.84
N SER A 17 -40.86 -13.06 11.79
CA SER A 17 -39.79 -12.55 10.92
C SER A 17 -38.87 -11.56 11.61
N SER A 18 -39.40 -10.68 12.48
CA SER A 18 -38.57 -9.77 13.27
C SER A 18 -37.74 -10.50 14.33
N LEU A 19 -38.27 -11.57 14.94
CA LEU A 19 -37.51 -12.41 15.88
C LEU A 19 -36.35 -13.15 15.19
N ILE A 20 -36.58 -13.68 13.98
CA ILE A 20 -35.52 -14.35 13.18
C ILE A 20 -34.43 -13.34 12.79
N LEU A 21 -34.81 -12.12 12.39
CA LEU A 21 -33.86 -11.04 12.09
C LEU A 21 -33.04 -10.63 13.31
N LEU A 22 -33.66 -10.51 14.48
CA LEU A 22 -32.97 -10.21 15.74
C LEU A 22 -32.03 -11.34 16.17
N MET A 23 -32.43 -12.61 16.01
CA MET A 23 -31.55 -13.74 16.28
C MET A 23 -30.37 -13.80 15.30
N GLY A 24 -30.59 -13.49 14.02
CA GLY A 24 -29.53 -13.38 13.03
C GLY A 24 -28.53 -12.25 13.34
N LEU A 25 -29.03 -11.09 13.76
CA LEU A 25 -28.21 -9.97 14.22
C LEU A 25 -27.44 -10.31 15.50
N ALA A 26 -28.09 -10.96 16.47
CA ALA A 26 -27.43 -11.38 17.71
C ALA A 26 -26.35 -12.43 17.42
N TYR A 27 -26.60 -13.40 16.54
CA TYR A 27 -25.61 -14.38 16.09
C TYR A 27 -24.43 -13.69 15.38
N TYR A 28 -24.70 -12.73 14.49
CA TYR A 28 -23.68 -11.93 13.83
C TYR A 28 -22.83 -11.14 14.84
N PHE A 29 -23.43 -10.46 15.82
CA PHE A 29 -22.69 -9.68 16.81
C PHE A 29 -21.98 -10.53 17.88
N LEU A 30 -22.52 -11.69 18.25
CA LEU A 30 -21.95 -12.56 19.27
C LEU A 30 -20.90 -13.53 18.73
N PHE A 31 -21.01 -13.98 17.48
CA PHE A 31 -20.13 -15.01 16.91
C PHE A 31 -19.31 -14.56 15.69
N VAL A 32 -19.77 -13.56 14.93
CA VAL A 32 -19.03 -13.06 13.75
C VAL A 32 -18.21 -11.81 14.09
N LYS A 33 -18.72 -10.92 14.95
CA LYS A 33 -17.95 -9.74 15.42
C LYS A 33 -16.99 -10.07 16.56
N LYS A 34 -17.29 -11.10 17.34
CA LYS A 34 -16.32 -11.79 18.19
C LYS A 34 -15.85 -13.04 17.45
N SER A 35 -15.10 -12.84 16.36
CA SER A 35 -14.05 -13.84 16.09
C SER A 35 -13.30 -13.99 17.41
N PRO A 36 -13.10 -15.22 17.93
CA PRO A 36 -12.17 -15.41 19.02
C PRO A 36 -10.89 -14.68 18.61
N GLU A 37 -10.36 -13.80 19.47
CA GLU A 37 -8.97 -13.40 19.31
C GLU A 37 -8.22 -14.70 19.11
N PRO A 38 -7.55 -14.90 17.96
CA PRO A 38 -6.78 -16.10 17.74
C PRO A 38 -5.93 -16.30 18.98
N SER A 39 -5.87 -17.52 19.50
CA SER A 39 -4.88 -17.84 20.52
C SER A 39 -3.52 -17.79 19.83
N TYR A 40 -3.08 -16.58 19.54
CA TYR A 40 -1.78 -16.29 19.01
C TYR A 40 -0.81 -16.87 20.02
N ARG A 41 0.08 -17.75 19.54
CA ARG A 41 1.34 -17.90 20.26
C ARG A 41 1.91 -16.49 20.39
N THR A 42 2.09 -16.08 21.63
CA THR A 42 2.76 -14.83 21.98
C THR A 42 4.05 -14.76 21.17
N PRO A 43 4.46 -13.56 20.71
CA PRO A 43 5.51 -13.40 19.71
C PRO A 43 6.72 -14.25 20.05
N GLY A 44 7.33 -14.86 19.03
CA GLY A 44 8.69 -15.38 19.15
C GLY A 44 9.55 -14.34 19.87
N ASP A 45 10.27 -14.82 20.88
CA ASP A 45 11.05 -14.05 21.82
C ASP A 45 11.71 -12.82 21.16
N THR A 46 11.62 -11.65 21.80
CA THR A 46 12.22 -10.40 21.27
C THR A 46 13.71 -10.58 20.93
N SER A 47 14.36 -11.51 21.63
CA SER A 47 15.73 -11.95 21.36
C SER A 47 15.93 -12.56 19.97
N THR A 48 14.97 -13.27 19.40
CA THR A 48 15.05 -13.85 18.05
C THR A 48 14.95 -12.78 16.97
N ILE A 49 14.10 -11.77 17.19
CA ILE A 49 13.95 -10.62 16.27
C ILE A 49 15.19 -9.74 16.30
N GLU A 50 15.74 -9.46 17.49
CA GLU A 50 17.00 -8.74 17.64
C GLU A 50 18.16 -9.54 17.03
N LYS A 51 18.23 -10.86 17.23
CA LYS A 51 19.22 -11.73 16.56
C LYS A 51 19.09 -11.72 15.04
N ILE A 52 17.88 -11.72 14.48
CA ILE A 52 17.66 -11.62 13.03
C ILE A 52 18.09 -10.24 12.50
N ARG A 53 17.83 -9.17 13.26
CA ARG A 53 18.22 -7.79 12.91
C ARG A 53 19.73 -7.55 13.03
N GLU A 54 20.34 -8.02 14.10
CA GLU A 54 21.76 -7.81 14.44
C GLU A 54 22.67 -8.80 13.73
N ASN A 55 22.15 -9.98 13.36
CA ASN A 55 22.95 -11.07 12.82
C ASN A 55 22.26 -11.70 11.61
N MET A 56 22.09 -10.91 10.54
CA MET A 56 21.68 -11.42 9.21
C MET A 56 22.58 -12.55 8.70
N LYS A 57 23.83 -12.59 9.16
CA LYS A 57 24.75 -13.71 8.97
C LYS A 57 24.22 -15.01 9.55
N TYR A 58 23.48 -15.03 10.66
CA TYR A 58 22.84 -16.26 11.16
C TYR A 58 21.87 -16.87 10.12
N LEU A 59 21.13 -16.07 9.36
CA LEU A 59 20.25 -16.57 8.30
C LEU A 59 21.00 -17.08 7.05
N GLU A 60 22.22 -16.58 6.81
CA GLU A 60 23.09 -16.95 5.68
C GLU A 60 24.08 -18.09 6.03
N ASP A 61 24.73 -18.00 7.19
CA ASP A 61 25.71 -18.91 7.79
C ASP A 61 25.07 -20.26 8.19
N GLU A 62 23.81 -20.26 8.64
CA GLU A 62 23.05 -21.50 8.91
C GLU A 62 22.30 -22.01 7.65
N HIS A 63 22.57 -21.43 6.46
CA HIS A 63 21.89 -21.77 5.20
C HIS A 63 20.34 -21.65 5.24
N LEU A 64 19.79 -20.87 6.16
CA LEU A 64 18.35 -20.73 6.38
C LEU A 64 17.62 -19.95 5.27
N LEU A 65 18.37 -19.28 4.39
CA LEU A 65 17.84 -18.57 3.21
C LEU A 65 18.08 -19.29 1.88
N SER A 66 18.86 -20.37 1.84
CA SER A 66 19.19 -21.11 0.61
C SER A 66 18.62 -22.53 0.62
N ILE A 67 17.77 -22.86 -0.36
CA ILE A 67 17.40 -24.25 -0.72
C ILE A 67 17.57 -24.40 -2.23
N LYS A 68 18.04 -25.58 -2.65
CA LYS A 68 18.45 -26.00 -4.01
C LYS A 68 17.42 -25.83 -5.14
N SER A 69 16.27 -25.17 -4.96
CA SER A 69 15.33 -24.89 -6.05
C SER A 69 14.42 -23.65 -5.90
N VAL A 70 14.18 -23.09 -4.71
CA VAL A 70 13.45 -21.82 -4.49
C VAL A 70 13.99 -21.13 -3.24
N SER A 71 14.31 -19.83 -3.30
CA SER A 71 14.83 -19.12 -2.11
C SER A 71 13.72 -18.91 -1.07
N THR A 72 14.03 -19.01 0.22
CA THR A 72 13.06 -18.76 1.31
C THR A 72 12.45 -17.35 1.22
N ILE A 73 13.22 -16.39 0.70
CA ILE A 73 12.77 -15.02 0.39
C ILE A 73 11.73 -15.02 -0.74
N GLU A 74 11.90 -15.85 -1.76
CA GLU A 74 10.95 -15.98 -2.86
C GLU A 74 9.68 -16.71 -2.40
N TYR A 75 9.79 -17.72 -1.53
CA TYR A 75 8.62 -18.32 -0.86
C TYR A 75 7.84 -17.28 -0.04
N LEU A 76 8.53 -16.52 0.82
CA LEU A 76 7.95 -15.41 1.58
C LEU A 76 7.34 -14.35 0.65
N ARG A 77 8.05 -13.90 -0.39
CA ARG A 77 7.55 -12.92 -1.36
C ARG A 77 6.28 -13.45 -2.02
N THR A 78 6.28 -14.68 -2.50
CA THR A 78 5.16 -15.27 -3.25
C THR A 78 3.93 -15.52 -2.37
N ARG A 79 4.12 -15.96 -1.11
CA ARG A 79 3.03 -16.36 -0.22
C ARG A 79 2.56 -15.27 0.73
N LEU A 80 3.44 -14.40 1.22
CA LEU A 80 3.08 -13.25 2.08
C LEU A 80 2.68 -12.03 1.26
N LEU A 81 3.41 -11.70 0.18
CA LEU A 81 3.19 -10.43 -0.54
C LEU A 81 2.08 -10.46 -1.59
N TYR A 82 1.76 -11.63 -2.17
CA TYR A 82 0.86 -11.73 -3.32
C TYR A 82 -0.48 -12.42 -3.06
N HIS A 83 -0.79 -12.82 -1.82
CA HIS A 83 -2.13 -13.30 -1.48
C HIS A 83 -3.00 -12.16 -0.92
N LYS A 84 -4.15 -11.94 -1.56
CA LYS A 84 -5.25 -11.15 -0.97
C LYS A 84 -5.99 -12.08 -0.02
N PHE A 85 -5.92 -11.82 1.27
CA PHE A 85 -6.58 -12.65 2.28
C PHE A 85 -8.08 -12.29 2.34
N GLU A 86 -8.96 -13.23 1.95
CA GLU A 86 -10.41 -13.10 2.13
C GLU A 86 -10.85 -13.39 3.58
N ASN A 87 -10.07 -14.23 4.30
CA ASN A 87 -10.23 -14.52 5.72
C ASN A 87 -8.83 -14.65 6.36
N PRO A 88 -8.34 -13.60 7.07
CA PRO A 88 -6.99 -13.57 7.62
C PRO A 88 -6.71 -14.70 8.63
N ASP A 89 -7.65 -14.97 9.54
CA ASP A 89 -7.41 -15.83 10.71
C ASP A 89 -7.19 -17.31 10.31
N SER A 90 -8.07 -17.87 9.47
CA SER A 90 -7.95 -19.26 9.00
C SER A 90 -6.75 -19.49 8.09
N TYR A 91 -6.29 -18.44 7.40
CA TYR A 91 -5.12 -18.54 6.53
C TYR A 91 -3.83 -18.43 7.34
N ILE A 92 -3.79 -17.58 8.39
CA ILE A 92 -2.64 -17.47 9.30
C ILE A 92 -2.37 -18.82 9.97
N GLU A 93 -3.40 -19.53 10.46
CA GLU A 93 -3.22 -20.86 11.06
C GLU A 93 -2.67 -21.88 10.07
N LYS A 94 -3.25 -21.97 8.87
CA LYS A 94 -2.74 -22.89 7.82
C LYS A 94 -1.34 -22.54 7.36
N PHE A 95 -1.05 -21.25 7.21
CA PHE A 95 0.27 -20.76 6.83
C PHE A 95 1.31 -21.04 7.91
N GLN A 96 0.93 -20.94 9.19
CA GLN A 96 1.77 -21.33 10.31
C GLN A 96 2.05 -22.84 10.31
N GLU A 97 1.03 -23.67 10.11
CA GLU A 97 1.17 -25.13 10.00
C GLU A 97 2.08 -25.52 8.81
N GLU A 98 1.90 -24.90 7.65
CA GLU A 98 2.74 -25.11 6.45
C GLU A 98 4.20 -24.73 6.74
N ILE A 99 4.47 -23.57 7.36
CA ILE A 99 5.83 -23.16 7.72
C ILE A 99 6.47 -24.16 8.69
N LEU A 100 5.75 -24.60 9.71
CA LEU A 100 6.30 -25.52 10.71
C LEU A 100 6.53 -26.93 10.14
N LEU A 101 5.74 -27.33 9.14
CA LEU A 101 5.88 -28.60 8.43
C LEU A 101 7.08 -28.58 7.46
N ASP A 102 7.22 -27.51 6.67
CA ASP A 102 8.27 -27.37 5.67
C ASP A 102 9.61 -26.93 6.27
N PHE A 103 9.58 -26.23 7.41
CA PHE A 103 10.75 -25.65 8.07
C PHE A 103 10.70 -25.88 9.60
N PRO A 104 10.96 -27.11 10.08
CA PRO A 104 10.95 -27.39 11.51
C PRO A 104 12.09 -26.68 12.27
N GLY A 105 11.86 -26.37 13.55
CA GLY A 105 12.85 -25.79 14.46
C GLY A 105 13.04 -24.28 14.32
N GLU A 106 14.22 -23.78 14.68
CA GLU A 106 14.54 -22.33 14.73
C GLU A 106 14.29 -21.62 13.39
N ARG A 107 14.38 -22.35 12.27
CA ARG A 107 14.09 -21.83 10.93
C ARG A 107 12.63 -21.44 10.76
N GLY A 108 11.71 -22.31 11.16
CA GLY A 108 10.28 -22.04 11.10
C GLY A 108 9.92 -20.89 12.03
N GLU A 109 10.47 -20.86 13.23
CA GLU A 109 10.26 -19.78 14.19
C GLU A 109 10.70 -18.42 13.64
N ALA A 110 11.88 -18.34 13.02
CA ALA A 110 12.34 -17.13 12.36
C ALA A 110 11.41 -16.66 11.23
N LEU A 111 10.88 -17.60 10.43
CA LEU A 111 9.94 -17.28 9.35
C LEU A 111 8.58 -16.82 9.86
N LEU A 112 8.11 -17.40 10.97
CA LEU A 112 6.89 -16.96 11.63
C LEU A 112 7.04 -15.54 12.21
N SER A 113 8.18 -15.23 12.83
CA SER A 113 8.47 -13.87 13.31
C SER A 113 8.52 -12.84 12.16
N LEU A 114 9.09 -13.20 11.02
CA LEU A 114 9.10 -12.33 9.83
C LEU A 114 7.69 -12.13 9.26
N ALA A 115 6.87 -13.17 9.26
CA ALA A 115 5.48 -13.08 8.83
C ALA A 115 4.66 -12.15 9.74
N ASP A 116 4.82 -12.24 11.06
CA ASP A 116 4.17 -11.36 12.03
C ASP A 116 4.55 -9.88 11.81
N LEU A 117 5.85 -9.59 11.63
CA LEU A 117 6.31 -8.24 11.31
C LEU A 117 5.72 -7.71 10.00
N TYR A 118 5.56 -8.59 9.00
CA TYR A 118 4.93 -8.23 7.74
C TYR A 118 3.43 -7.93 7.88
N LEU A 119 2.69 -8.71 8.68
CA LEU A 119 1.28 -8.44 8.95
C LEU A 119 1.10 -7.10 9.67
N LYS A 120 1.92 -6.81 10.68
CA LYS A 120 1.94 -5.49 11.36
C LYS A 120 2.23 -4.35 10.40
N PHE A 121 3.17 -4.55 9.46
CA PHE A 121 3.45 -3.56 8.42
C PHE A 121 2.25 -3.35 7.49
N LEU A 122 1.55 -4.40 7.08
CA LEU A 122 0.35 -4.30 6.25
C LEU A 122 -0.81 -3.58 6.95
N GLU A 123 -0.98 -3.82 8.24
CA GLU A 123 -1.95 -3.09 9.05
C GLU A 123 -1.63 -1.60 9.07
N PHE A 124 -0.38 -1.25 9.38
CA PHE A 124 0.10 0.14 9.32
C PHE A 124 -0.09 0.77 7.94
N GLU A 125 0.29 0.08 6.87
CA GLU A 125 0.13 0.55 5.49
C GLU A 125 -1.36 0.79 5.18
N THR A 126 -2.23 -0.13 5.56
CA THR A 126 -3.68 -0.02 5.36
C THR A 126 -4.27 1.18 6.11
N GLU A 127 -3.88 1.38 7.37
CA GLU A 127 -4.30 2.53 8.17
C GLU A 127 -3.78 3.84 7.59
N MET A 128 -2.51 3.88 7.19
CA MET A 128 -1.89 5.06 6.61
C MET A 128 -2.53 5.46 5.27
N VAL A 129 -2.85 4.48 4.42
CA VAL A 129 -3.54 4.71 3.14
C VAL A 129 -4.94 5.30 3.37
N LYS A 130 -5.67 4.82 4.39
CA LYS A 130 -7.01 5.32 4.77
C LYS A 130 -6.99 6.68 5.48
N ASN A 131 -5.82 7.16 5.92
CA ASN A 131 -5.73 8.36 6.72
C ASN A 131 -5.81 9.65 5.87
N ASP A 132 -6.95 10.34 5.87
CA ASP A 132 -7.16 11.54 5.07
C ASP A 132 -6.39 12.78 5.54
N ALA A 133 -5.78 12.74 6.74
CA ALA A 133 -4.99 13.86 7.25
C ALA A 133 -3.66 14.06 6.49
N TYR A 134 -3.17 13.02 5.83
CA TYR A 134 -1.89 13.05 5.11
C TYR A 134 -2.08 13.14 3.60
N THR A 135 -1.21 13.89 2.94
CA THR A 135 -1.09 13.87 1.48
C THR A 135 -0.51 12.54 0.99
N GLU A 136 -0.77 12.16 -0.27
CA GLU A 136 -0.24 10.92 -0.86
C GLU A 136 1.28 10.81 -0.73
N TYR A 137 2.01 11.91 -0.89
CA TYR A 137 3.47 11.94 -0.70
C TYR A 137 3.88 11.67 0.75
N GLN A 138 3.18 12.25 1.72
CA GLN A 138 3.46 12.00 3.14
C GLN A 138 3.14 10.55 3.51
N LYS A 139 2.02 9.99 3.02
CA LYS A 139 1.70 8.57 3.19
C LYS A 139 2.82 7.69 2.65
N TRP A 140 3.28 7.97 1.43
CA TRP A 140 4.36 7.24 0.78
C TRP A 140 5.66 7.28 1.59
N LEU A 141 6.03 8.45 2.12
CA LEU A 141 7.21 8.59 2.99
C LEU A 141 7.06 7.78 4.28
N SER A 142 5.94 7.95 4.99
CA SER A 142 5.67 7.24 6.25
C SER A 142 5.70 5.72 6.07
N ILE A 143 5.12 5.21 4.98
CA ILE A 143 5.13 3.77 4.65
C ILE A 143 6.57 3.27 4.42
N ARG A 144 7.40 4.02 3.69
CA ARG A 144 8.81 3.64 3.48
C ARG A 144 9.64 3.70 4.76
N GLU A 145 9.45 4.74 5.57
CA GLU A 145 10.16 4.88 6.85
C GLU A 145 9.80 3.76 7.83
N GLU A 146 8.51 3.44 7.97
CA GLU A 146 8.08 2.35 8.86
C GLU A 146 8.55 0.99 8.33
N ARG A 147 8.52 0.76 7.01
CA ARG A 147 9.10 -0.44 6.39
C ARG A 147 10.57 -0.60 6.75
N LYS A 148 11.36 0.46 6.56
CA LYS A 148 12.80 0.47 6.89
C LYS A 148 13.04 0.23 8.39
N LYS A 149 12.18 0.79 9.26
CA LYS A 149 12.24 0.61 10.71
C LYS A 149 11.88 -0.81 11.15
N ILE A 150 10.90 -1.45 10.50
CA ILE A 150 10.46 -2.82 10.81
C ILE A 150 11.49 -3.84 10.34
N PHE A 151 11.93 -3.76 9.09
CA PHE A 151 12.78 -4.79 8.49
C PHE A 151 14.29 -4.48 8.59
N GLY A 152 14.68 -3.22 8.72
CA GLY A 152 16.08 -2.80 8.59
C GLY A 152 16.54 -2.79 7.12
N ILE A 153 17.61 -2.05 6.83
CA ILE A 153 18.10 -1.79 5.46
C ILE A 153 18.34 -3.08 4.67
N SER A 154 19.09 -4.02 5.26
CA SER A 154 19.54 -5.22 4.54
C SER A 154 18.41 -6.20 4.22
N LEU A 155 17.35 -6.26 5.02
CA LEU A 155 16.22 -7.16 4.80
C LEU A 155 15.13 -6.49 3.97
N GLU A 156 14.92 -5.18 4.15
CA GLU A 156 14.04 -4.37 3.31
C GLU A 156 14.41 -4.53 1.83
N GLU A 157 15.68 -4.37 1.46
CA GLU A 157 16.12 -4.48 0.06
C GLU A 157 15.88 -5.87 -0.53
N LYS A 158 15.95 -6.94 0.28
CA LYS A 158 15.69 -8.31 -0.16
C LYS A 158 14.20 -8.59 -0.35
N LEU A 159 13.35 -8.10 0.57
CA LEU A 159 11.89 -8.30 0.55
C LEU A 159 11.20 -7.36 -0.44
N PHE A 160 11.67 -6.12 -0.51
CA PHE A 160 11.12 -5.01 -1.29
C PHE A 160 12.24 -4.36 -2.11
N PRO A 161 12.79 -5.08 -3.11
CA PRO A 161 13.88 -4.55 -3.92
C PRO A 161 13.48 -3.22 -4.55
N PRO A 162 14.32 -2.18 -4.43
CA PRO A 162 14.00 -0.87 -4.96
C PRO A 162 13.83 -0.96 -6.48
N LYS A 163 12.66 -0.54 -6.96
CA LYS A 163 12.40 -0.47 -8.39
C LYS A 163 12.79 0.92 -8.88
N LYS A 164 13.44 0.99 -10.05
CA LYS A 164 13.79 2.30 -10.65
C LYS A 164 12.53 3.15 -10.84
N GLU A 165 11.41 2.51 -11.20
CA GLU A 165 10.10 3.13 -11.39
C GLU A 165 9.54 3.80 -10.11
N ASP A 166 9.97 3.36 -8.92
CA ASP A 166 9.57 3.99 -7.65
C ASP A 166 10.07 5.43 -7.56
N LYS A 167 11.19 5.76 -8.22
CA LYS A 167 11.72 7.14 -8.28
C LYS A 167 10.78 8.04 -9.08
N ILE A 168 10.20 7.52 -10.17
CA ILE A 168 9.22 8.24 -10.99
C ILE A 168 7.96 8.53 -10.16
N GLU A 169 7.45 7.51 -9.45
CA GLU A 169 6.29 7.68 -8.56
C GLU A 169 6.57 8.67 -7.43
N LYS A 170 7.74 8.56 -6.78
CA LYS A 170 8.18 9.50 -5.74
C LYS A 170 8.15 10.94 -6.26
N PHE A 171 8.75 11.20 -7.41
CA PHE A 171 8.80 12.54 -7.99
C PHE A 171 7.40 13.07 -8.34
N PHE A 172 6.52 12.20 -8.84
CA PHE A 172 5.16 12.57 -9.16
C PHE A 172 4.35 12.98 -7.93
N LEU A 173 4.40 12.16 -6.86
CA LEU A 173 3.75 12.47 -5.59
C LEU A 173 4.33 13.73 -4.93
N TYR A 174 5.67 13.86 -4.97
CA TYR A 174 6.37 15.05 -4.49
C TYR A 174 5.87 16.32 -5.19
N THR A 175 5.72 16.28 -6.51
CA THR A 175 5.24 17.43 -7.29
C THR A 175 3.83 17.83 -6.88
N LYS A 176 2.92 16.86 -6.74
CA LYS A 176 1.55 17.13 -6.26
C LYS A 176 1.55 17.80 -4.89
N HIS A 177 2.37 17.28 -3.97
CA HIS A 177 2.51 17.83 -2.63
C HIS A 177 3.07 19.26 -2.64
N TYR A 178 4.17 19.47 -3.37
CA TYR A 178 4.83 20.77 -3.47
C TYR A 178 3.91 21.82 -4.08
N CYS A 179 3.26 21.54 -5.22
CA CYS A 179 2.36 22.48 -5.88
C CYS A 179 1.14 22.83 -5.01
N LYS A 180 0.66 21.88 -4.19
CA LYS A 180 -0.43 22.12 -3.24
C LYS A 180 0.00 23.05 -2.10
N LEU A 181 1.16 22.82 -1.50
CA LEU A 181 1.67 23.66 -0.40
C LEU A 181 2.07 25.06 -0.89
N ASN A 182 2.63 25.15 -2.09
CA ASN A 182 3.14 26.38 -2.68
C ASN A 182 2.24 26.91 -3.78
N PHE A 183 0.93 26.85 -3.58
CA PHE A 183 -0.06 27.20 -4.61
C PHE A 183 0.16 28.60 -5.19
N GLU A 184 0.50 29.58 -4.35
CA GLU A 184 0.69 30.99 -4.72
C GLU A 184 1.97 31.30 -5.50
N GLU A 185 2.95 30.38 -5.53
CA GLU A 185 4.17 30.59 -6.29
C GLU A 185 3.89 30.68 -7.80
N SER A 186 4.71 31.47 -8.50
CA SER A 186 4.68 31.56 -9.95
C SER A 186 5.08 30.23 -10.60
N GLU A 187 4.62 30.03 -11.84
CA GLU A 187 4.93 28.86 -12.66
C GLU A 187 6.45 28.63 -12.77
N ASP A 188 7.20 29.69 -13.08
CA ASP A 188 8.65 29.63 -13.28
C ASP A 188 9.40 29.16 -12.02
N THR A 189 8.98 29.65 -10.84
CA THR A 189 9.57 29.25 -9.55
C THR A 189 9.31 27.76 -9.29
N LYS A 190 8.07 27.30 -9.49
CA LYS A 190 7.72 25.88 -9.34
C LYS A 190 8.52 25.01 -10.32
N ARG A 191 8.63 25.41 -11.59
CA ARG A 191 9.40 24.67 -12.59
C ARG A 191 10.85 24.51 -12.18
N GLU A 192 11.51 25.59 -11.78
CA GLU A 192 12.93 25.54 -11.42
C GLU A 192 13.17 24.67 -10.18
N HIS A 193 12.29 24.77 -9.18
CA HIS A 193 12.35 23.90 -8.00
C HIS A 193 12.16 22.42 -8.36
N LEU A 194 11.10 22.11 -9.12
CA LEU A 194 10.79 20.74 -9.52
C LEU A 194 11.84 20.14 -10.46
N ARG A 195 12.51 20.97 -11.27
CA ARG A 195 13.66 20.54 -12.09
C ARG A 195 14.81 20.05 -11.21
N LYS A 196 15.17 20.81 -10.17
CA LYS A 196 16.21 20.42 -9.20
C LYS A 196 15.81 19.16 -8.43
N ALA A 197 14.57 19.11 -7.94
CA ALA A 197 14.06 17.95 -7.22
C ALA A 197 14.04 16.68 -8.10
N ARG A 198 13.72 16.80 -9.40
CA ARG A 198 13.76 15.67 -10.33
C ARG A 198 15.17 15.13 -10.50
N LEU A 199 16.16 16.01 -10.69
CA LEU A 199 17.58 15.64 -10.78
C LEU A 199 18.05 14.92 -9.51
N GLU A 200 17.67 15.43 -8.33
CA GLU A 200 18.01 14.82 -7.04
C GLU A 200 17.35 13.45 -6.86
N ILE A 201 16.06 13.32 -7.19
CA ILE A 201 15.32 12.07 -6.99
C ILE A 201 15.75 10.99 -8.01
N TYR A 202 16.03 11.37 -9.26
CA TYR A 202 16.42 10.40 -10.29
C TYR A 202 17.90 10.02 -10.15
N GLY A 203 18.76 10.98 -9.80
CA GLY A 203 20.20 10.79 -9.63
C GLY A 203 20.85 10.32 -10.93
N ASP A 204 21.71 9.31 -10.84
CA ASP A 204 22.48 8.78 -11.96
C ASP A 204 21.61 8.19 -13.09
N ASP A 205 20.36 7.82 -12.80
CA ASP A 205 19.40 7.24 -13.76
C ASP A 205 18.57 8.32 -14.49
N PHE A 206 18.92 9.60 -14.43
CA PHE A 206 18.06 10.71 -14.88
C PHE A 206 17.52 10.54 -16.31
N GLU A 207 18.41 10.39 -17.30
CA GLU A 207 18.02 10.29 -18.72
C GLU A 207 17.10 9.08 -18.95
N GLU A 208 17.44 7.93 -18.37
CA GLU A 208 16.65 6.70 -18.49
C GLU A 208 15.25 6.90 -17.90
N LEU A 209 15.14 7.45 -16.69
CA LEU A 209 13.85 7.58 -16.00
C LEU A 209 12.98 8.67 -16.61
N TYR A 210 13.58 9.77 -17.04
CA TYR A 210 12.88 10.84 -17.71
C TYR A 210 12.24 10.35 -19.02
N SER A 211 12.95 9.54 -19.80
CA SER A 211 12.41 8.93 -21.04
C SER A 211 11.25 7.95 -20.80
N LYS A 212 11.16 7.37 -19.60
CA LYS A 212 10.10 6.44 -19.21
C LYS A 212 8.86 7.11 -18.63
N GLU A 213 8.89 8.42 -18.36
CA GLU A 213 7.72 9.15 -17.92
C GLU A 213 6.64 9.14 -19.01
N SER A 214 5.46 8.59 -18.71
CA SER A 214 4.37 8.60 -19.69
C SER A 214 3.92 10.02 -19.99
N PHE A 215 3.56 10.27 -21.25
CA PHE A 215 2.98 11.55 -21.69
C PHE A 215 1.79 12.00 -20.81
N SER A 216 0.96 11.05 -20.36
CA SER A 216 -0.15 11.34 -19.46
C SER A 216 0.30 11.91 -18.11
N ARG A 217 1.36 11.36 -17.52
CA ARG A 217 1.93 11.84 -16.25
C ARG A 217 2.61 13.20 -16.45
N GLN A 218 3.37 13.37 -17.52
CA GLN A 218 4.00 14.66 -17.86
C GLN A 218 2.94 15.76 -18.01
N LEU A 219 1.83 15.48 -18.71
CA LEU A 219 0.71 16.40 -18.84
C LEU A 219 0.10 16.75 -17.47
N GLU A 220 -0.15 15.75 -16.62
CA GLU A 220 -0.72 15.99 -15.29
C GLU A 220 0.19 16.87 -14.43
N LEU A 221 1.50 16.61 -14.42
CA LEU A 221 2.48 17.43 -13.70
C LEU A 221 2.47 18.87 -14.18
N GLU A 222 2.44 19.07 -15.50
CA GLU A 222 2.43 20.39 -16.09
C GLU A 222 1.18 21.19 -15.73
N LEU A 223 0.02 20.53 -15.72
CA LEU A 223 -1.24 21.13 -15.29
C LEU A 223 -1.18 21.51 -13.79
N ARG A 224 -0.50 20.73 -12.96
CA ARG A 224 -0.30 21.07 -11.54
C ARG A 224 0.60 22.28 -11.35
N ILE A 225 1.67 22.39 -12.13
CA ILE A 225 2.57 23.56 -12.09
C ILE A 225 1.79 24.84 -12.43
N ARG A 226 0.93 24.77 -13.45
CA ARG A 226 0.10 25.89 -13.94
C ARG A 226 -1.25 26.05 -13.23
N GLU A 227 -1.52 25.30 -12.16
CA GLU A 227 -2.87 25.23 -11.57
C GLU A 227 -3.42 26.61 -11.17
N ARG A 228 -2.57 27.49 -10.63
CA ARG A 228 -2.92 28.87 -10.29
C ARG A 228 -3.23 29.75 -11.51
N GLU A 229 -2.44 29.63 -12.59
CA GLU A 229 -2.71 30.36 -13.83
C GLU A 229 -4.05 29.90 -14.41
N MET A 230 -4.31 28.60 -14.40
CA MET A 230 -5.55 28.04 -14.95
C MET A 230 -6.80 28.37 -14.13
N SER A 231 -6.68 28.63 -12.83
CA SER A 231 -7.82 28.90 -11.96
C SER A 231 -8.48 30.26 -12.22
N ILE A 232 -7.72 31.22 -12.76
CA ILE A 232 -8.18 32.59 -13.05
C ILE A 232 -8.67 32.77 -14.50
N LEU A 233 -8.46 31.78 -15.35
CA LEU A 233 -8.79 31.85 -16.78
C LEU A 233 -10.23 31.40 -17.07
N SER A 234 -10.76 31.85 -18.20
CA SER A 234 -12.00 31.32 -18.76
C SER A 234 -11.83 29.89 -19.26
N GLU A 235 -12.94 29.18 -19.49
CA GLU A 235 -12.90 27.81 -20.00
C GLU A 235 -12.24 27.71 -21.39
N GLU A 236 -12.46 28.70 -22.24
CA GLU A 236 -11.90 28.76 -23.59
C GLU A 236 -10.38 28.97 -23.57
N GLU A 237 -9.90 29.84 -22.68
CA GLU A 237 -8.47 30.07 -22.45
C GLU A 237 -7.79 28.82 -21.88
N ARG A 238 -8.41 28.16 -20.89
CA ARG A 238 -7.92 26.88 -20.36
C ARG A 238 -7.77 25.83 -21.47
N LYS A 239 -8.75 25.69 -22.36
CA LYS A 239 -8.67 24.74 -23.49
C LYS A 239 -7.50 25.05 -24.42
N LYS A 240 -7.24 26.33 -24.70
CA LYS A 240 -6.09 26.77 -25.52
C LYS A 240 -4.75 26.48 -24.83
N ILE A 241 -4.64 26.67 -23.52
CA ILE A 241 -3.41 26.37 -22.77
C ILE A 241 -3.18 24.86 -22.74
N ILE A 242 -4.20 24.06 -22.44
CA ILE A 242 -4.08 22.60 -22.40
C ILE A 242 -3.67 22.04 -23.78
N SER A 243 -4.21 22.58 -24.88
CA SER A 243 -3.82 22.16 -26.23
C SER A 243 -2.37 22.54 -26.55
N LYS A 244 -1.93 23.73 -26.14
CA LYS A 244 -0.53 24.17 -26.27
C LYS A 244 0.42 23.25 -25.50
N ILE A 245 0.14 22.99 -24.22
CA ILE A 245 0.93 22.06 -23.39
C ILE A 245 1.05 20.69 -24.07
N ARG A 246 -0.06 20.14 -24.56
CA ARG A 246 -0.05 18.85 -25.26
C ARG A 246 0.84 18.86 -26.50
N SER A 247 0.82 19.96 -27.27
CA SER A 247 1.67 20.13 -28.44
C SER A 247 3.14 20.20 -28.07
N ASP A 248 3.47 21.00 -27.06
CA ASP A 248 4.86 21.24 -26.64
C ASP A 248 5.46 19.95 -26.06
N LEU A 249 4.73 19.25 -25.18
CA LEU A 249 5.16 17.96 -24.65
C LEU A 249 5.38 16.92 -25.75
N ARG A 250 4.49 16.84 -26.76
CA ARG A 250 4.65 15.89 -27.87
C ARG A 250 5.92 16.15 -28.69
N LYS A 251 6.34 17.41 -28.82
CA LYS A 251 7.58 17.75 -29.51
C LYS A 251 8.79 17.30 -28.70
N GLU A 252 8.78 17.53 -27.39
CA GLU A 252 9.84 17.08 -26.48
C GLU A 252 9.96 15.56 -26.43
N THR A 253 8.86 14.80 -26.42
CA THR A 253 8.89 13.33 -26.46
C THR A 253 9.32 12.77 -27.83
N SER A 254 9.33 13.57 -28.89
CA SER A 254 9.71 13.14 -30.25
C SER A 254 11.20 13.36 -30.57
N ILE A 255 11.93 14.04 -29.69
CA ILE A 255 13.35 14.36 -29.82
C ILE A 255 14.24 13.28 -29.18
N PHE A 256 13.65 12.37 -28.42
CA PHE A 256 14.28 11.20 -27.81
C PHE A 256 13.65 9.91 -28.35
#